data_AF-A0A329LJY8-F1
#
_entry.id   AF-A0A329LJY8-F1
#
_cell.length_a   1.000
_cell.length_b   1.000
_cell.length_c   1.000
_cell.angle_alpha   90.00
_cell.angle_beta   90.00
_cell.angle_gamma   90.00
#
_symmetry.space_group_name_H-M   'P 1'
#
loop_
_entity.id
_entity.type
_entity.pdbx_description
1 polymer ?
#
loop_
_entity_poly.entity_id
_entity_poly.type
_entity_poly.pdbx_seq_one_letter_code
_entity_poly.pdbx_strand_id
1 'polypeptide(L)'
;MRWVPSCCAAAAVLVLAGCSSPPDYRPPSDELVAGTARVTVNGQDAGTTKAVQCDTTGWLTTITTGDETSGVTAMVSNQDELVAESVRINNVGGFTGSYTAGVNDEAQAAQVDMAGRTYDISGSADGFNTDKPSLRTSGTFAIRVSC
;
A
#
# COMPACT_ATOMS: atom_id res chain seq x y z
N MET A 1 -66.10 -16.73 -42.03
CA MET A 1 -65.81 -16.06 -40.74
C MET A 1 -65.35 -17.15 -39.75
N ARG A 2 -64.24 -16.91 -39.01
CA ARG A 2 -63.64 -17.74 -37.93
C ARG A 2 -62.82 -18.95 -38.44
N TRP A 3 -61.49 -18.96 -38.61
CA TRP A 3 -60.30 -18.69 -37.76
C TRP A 3 -60.20 -19.52 -36.48
N VAL A 4 -59.30 -20.52 -36.47
CA VAL A 4 -58.33 -20.83 -35.38
C VAL A 4 -57.11 -21.55 -35.99
N PRO A 5 -55.89 -20.96 -35.99
CA PRO A 5 -54.67 -21.68 -36.34
C PRO A 5 -54.07 -22.37 -35.11
N SER A 6 -53.53 -23.56 -35.38
CA SER A 6 -52.90 -24.48 -34.44
C SER A 6 -51.72 -23.83 -33.68
N CYS A 7 -51.66 -24.11 -32.39
CA CYS A 7 -50.73 -23.52 -31.42
C CYS A 7 -49.30 -24.02 -31.65
N CYS A 8 -48.40 -23.12 -32.07
CA CYS A 8 -46.96 -23.36 -32.07
C CYS A 8 -46.45 -23.41 -30.62
N ALA A 9 -46.03 -24.59 -30.16
CA ALA A 9 -45.28 -24.73 -28.92
C ALA A 9 -43.80 -24.38 -29.19
N ALA A 10 -43.41 -23.14 -28.92
CA ALA A 10 -42.01 -22.74 -28.90
C ALA A 10 -41.41 -23.07 -27.52
N ALA A 11 -40.53 -24.07 -27.47
CA ALA A 11 -39.74 -24.38 -26.28
C ALA A 11 -38.65 -23.31 -26.11
N ALA A 12 -38.81 -22.42 -25.12
CA ALA A 12 -37.79 -21.45 -24.74
C ALA A 12 -36.71 -22.15 -23.88
N VAL A 13 -35.53 -22.37 -24.45
CA VAL A 13 -34.35 -22.82 -23.71
C VAL A 13 -33.77 -21.60 -22.99
N LEU A 14 -34.03 -21.49 -21.68
CA LEU A 14 -33.38 -20.52 -20.80
C LEU A 14 -31.92 -20.92 -20.62
N VAL A 15 -31.03 -20.29 -21.38
CA VAL A 15 -29.58 -20.36 -21.11
C VAL A 15 -29.30 -19.46 -19.92
N LEU A 16 -29.14 -20.05 -18.74
CA LEU A 16 -28.57 -19.36 -17.58
C LEU A 16 -27.11 -19.05 -17.92
N ALA A 17 -26.83 -17.84 -18.41
CA ALA A 17 -25.49 -17.30 -18.44
C ALA A 17 -25.04 -17.12 -16.99
N GLY A 18 -24.38 -18.15 -16.44
CA GLY A 18 -23.76 -18.08 -15.13
C GLY A 18 -22.65 -17.04 -15.16
N CYS A 19 -22.87 -15.90 -14.51
CA CYS A 19 -21.83 -14.94 -14.18
C CYS A 19 -20.90 -15.61 -13.16
N SER A 20 -19.92 -16.39 -13.62
CA SER A 20 -18.81 -16.82 -12.77
C SER A 20 -17.96 -15.58 -12.50
N SER A 21 -17.91 -15.14 -11.24
CA SER A 21 -16.96 -14.12 -10.82
C SER A 21 -15.53 -14.55 -11.21
N PRO A 22 -14.67 -13.64 -11.68
CA PRO A 22 -13.27 -13.95 -11.90
C PRO A 22 -12.64 -14.47 -10.60
N PRO A 23 -11.71 -15.44 -10.67
CA PRO A 23 -10.98 -15.88 -9.49
C PRO A 23 -10.21 -14.73 -8.85
N ASP A 24 -10.14 -14.69 -7.52
CA ASP A 24 -9.35 -13.71 -6.78
C ASP A 24 -7.87 -13.81 -7.19
N TYR A 25 -7.31 -12.71 -7.70
CA TYR A 25 -5.90 -12.63 -8.05
C TYR A 25 -5.03 -12.80 -6.80
N ARG A 26 -4.06 -13.72 -6.86
CA ARG A 26 -3.06 -13.94 -5.80
C ARG A 26 -1.67 -13.67 -6.38
N PRO A 27 -1.02 -12.57 -5.97
CA PRO A 27 0.35 -12.30 -6.41
C PRO A 27 1.33 -13.31 -5.81
N PRO A 28 2.57 -13.37 -6.34
CA PRO A 28 3.71 -14.03 -5.70
C PRO A 28 3.88 -13.57 -4.23
N SER A 29 4.53 -14.39 -3.39
CA SER A 29 4.63 -14.12 -1.94
C SER A 29 5.42 -12.86 -1.56
N ASP A 30 6.28 -12.40 -2.45
CA ASP A 30 7.09 -11.20 -2.38
C ASP A 30 6.37 -9.94 -2.92
N GLU A 31 5.17 -10.11 -3.48
CA GLU A 31 4.34 -9.02 -4.00
C GLU A 31 3.06 -8.83 -3.16
N LEU A 32 2.61 -7.59 -3.07
CA LEU A 32 1.30 -7.24 -2.52
C LEU A 32 0.25 -7.11 -3.64
N VAL A 33 -1.01 -7.23 -3.26
CA VAL A 33 -2.12 -6.90 -4.17
C VAL A 33 -2.07 -5.40 -4.44
N ALA A 34 -2.23 -4.98 -5.69
CA ALA A 34 -2.26 -3.56 -6.07
C ALA A 34 -3.26 -2.77 -5.22
N GLY A 35 -2.86 -1.57 -4.78
CA GLY A 35 -3.64 -0.73 -3.88
C GLY A 35 -3.66 -1.21 -2.44
N THR A 36 -2.69 -2.05 -2.02
CA THR A 36 -2.55 -2.49 -0.63
C THR A 36 -1.17 -2.18 -0.06
N ALA A 37 -1.14 -1.98 1.25
CA ALA A 37 0.10 -1.76 1.99
C ALA A 37 0.11 -2.55 3.30
N ARG A 38 1.32 -2.86 3.78
CA ARG A 38 1.60 -3.35 5.12
C ARG A 38 2.72 -2.50 5.70
N VAL A 39 2.52 -2.04 6.93
CA VAL A 39 3.50 -1.22 7.64
C VAL A 39 3.84 -1.89 8.96
N THR A 40 5.12 -2.04 9.22
CA THR A 40 5.65 -2.51 10.50
C THR A 40 6.53 -1.41 11.09
N VAL A 41 6.29 -1.06 12.35
CA VAL A 41 7.13 -0.09 13.08
C VAL A 41 7.56 -0.72 14.40
N ASN A 42 8.85 -0.69 14.71
CA ASN A 42 9.42 -1.32 15.91
C ASN A 42 9.03 -2.79 16.08
N GLY A 43 8.90 -3.52 14.96
CA GLY A 43 8.44 -4.92 14.94
C GLY A 43 6.94 -5.11 15.15
N GLN A 44 6.17 -4.05 15.35
CA GLN A 44 4.71 -4.09 15.45
C GLN A 44 4.06 -3.90 14.09
N ASP A 45 3.43 -4.96 13.58
CA ASP A 45 2.67 -4.94 12.32
C ASP A 45 1.34 -4.19 12.52
N ALA A 46 1.11 -3.15 11.71
CA ALA A 46 -0.12 -2.38 11.69
C ALA A 46 -1.25 -3.06 10.90
N GLY A 47 -0.98 -4.23 10.32
CA GLY A 47 -1.88 -4.97 9.46
C GLY A 47 -1.81 -4.52 8.01
N THR A 48 -2.69 -5.12 7.19
CA THR A 48 -2.83 -4.75 5.77
C THR A 48 -3.94 -3.72 5.59
N THR A 49 -3.64 -2.64 4.87
CA THR A 49 -4.60 -1.59 4.51
C THR A 49 -4.83 -1.54 3.00
N LYS A 50 -6.02 -1.07 2.61
CA LYS A 50 -6.37 -0.69 1.22
C LYS A 50 -6.38 0.83 1.00
N ALA A 51 -6.12 1.60 2.05
CA ALA A 51 -5.98 3.04 1.95
C ALA A 51 -4.56 3.34 1.47
N VAL A 52 -4.37 3.30 0.15
CA VAL A 52 -3.10 3.55 -0.54
C VAL A 52 -3.34 4.59 -1.63
N GLN A 53 -2.48 5.59 -1.68
CA GLN A 53 -2.41 6.58 -2.76
C GLN A 53 -0.96 6.70 -3.20
N CYS A 54 -0.72 6.65 -4.51
CA CYS A 54 0.59 6.82 -5.10
C CYS A 54 0.52 7.90 -6.18
N ASP A 55 1.23 9.00 -5.97
CA ASP A 55 1.27 10.15 -6.88
C ASP A 55 2.70 10.30 -7.41
N THR A 56 2.88 10.02 -8.71
CA THR A 56 4.17 10.16 -9.39
C THR A 56 4.22 11.45 -10.19
N THR A 57 5.22 12.29 -9.92
CA THR A 57 5.53 13.51 -10.68
C THR A 57 7.01 13.50 -11.08
N GLY A 58 7.29 13.36 -12.38
CA GLY A 58 8.66 13.19 -12.86
C GLY A 58 9.27 11.90 -12.32
N TRP A 59 10.42 12.00 -11.67
CA TRP A 59 11.13 10.89 -11.01
C TRP A 59 10.71 10.67 -9.54
N LEU A 60 9.78 11.47 -9.03
CA LEU A 60 9.38 11.45 -7.63
C LEU A 60 8.04 10.75 -7.48
N THR A 61 7.96 9.76 -6.60
CA THR A 61 6.71 9.09 -6.22
C THR A 61 6.41 9.35 -4.76
N THR A 62 5.29 10.02 -4.49
CA THR A 62 4.75 10.18 -3.13
C THR A 62 3.78 9.04 -2.85
N ILE A 63 4.01 8.31 -1.77
CA ILE A 63 3.20 7.17 -1.37
C ILE A 63 2.56 7.50 -0.02
N THR A 64 1.24 7.49 0.05
CA THR A 64 0.47 7.67 1.29
C THR A 64 -0.28 6.40 1.63
N THR A 65 -0.18 5.97 2.89
CA THR A 65 -0.91 4.81 3.41
C THR A 65 -1.66 5.18 4.69
N GLY A 66 -2.85 4.63 4.88
CA GLY A 66 -3.69 4.94 6.04
C GLY A 66 -4.41 6.28 5.91
N ASP A 67 -4.50 7.03 7.00
CA ASP A 67 -5.17 8.33 7.08
C ASP A 67 -4.42 9.34 7.96
N GLU A 68 -5.03 10.50 8.22
CA GLU A 68 -4.45 11.59 9.00
C GLU A 68 -4.22 11.23 10.49
N THR A 69 -4.87 10.19 11.01
CA THR A 69 -4.77 9.77 12.41
C THR A 69 -3.76 8.64 12.63
N SER A 70 -3.55 7.81 11.61
CA SER A 70 -2.58 6.73 11.59
C SER A 70 -2.17 6.41 10.16
N GLY A 71 -0.92 6.66 9.81
CA GLY A 71 -0.47 6.47 8.44
C GLY A 71 1.00 6.77 8.19
N VAL A 72 1.40 6.56 6.95
CA VAL A 72 2.75 6.85 6.46
C VAL A 72 2.66 7.67 5.18
N THR A 73 3.52 8.67 5.06
CA THR A 73 3.85 9.33 3.78
C THR A 73 5.32 9.09 3.48
N ALA A 74 5.60 8.40 2.38
CA ALA A 74 6.96 8.18 1.90
C ALA A 74 7.15 8.89 0.56
N MET A 75 8.36 9.39 0.32
CA MET A 75 8.74 10.02 -0.94
C MET A 75 9.95 9.28 -1.49
N VAL A 76 9.78 8.67 -2.66
CA VAL A 76 10.78 7.83 -3.32
C VAL A 76 11.19 8.49 -4.62
N SER A 77 12.50 8.62 -4.85
CA SER A 77 13.08 9.10 -6.10
C SER A 77 13.62 7.91 -6.89
N ASN A 78 13.48 7.97 -8.22
CA ASN A 78 14.14 7.06 -9.15
C ASN A 78 14.99 7.80 -10.20
N GLN A 79 15.47 9.01 -9.86
CA GLN A 79 16.20 9.86 -10.80
C GLN A 79 17.54 9.24 -11.25
N ASP A 80 18.37 8.87 -10.27
CA ASP A 80 19.69 8.27 -10.48
C ASP A 80 19.71 6.83 -9.93
N GLU A 81 19.16 6.64 -8.74
CA GLU A 81 18.95 5.35 -8.07
C GLU A 81 17.58 5.37 -7.38
N LEU A 82 17.04 4.18 -7.09
CA LEU A 82 15.83 4.04 -6.30
C LEU A 82 16.13 4.29 -4.81
N VAL A 83 15.73 5.46 -4.32
CA VAL A 83 16.04 5.88 -2.93
C VAL A 83 14.83 6.51 -2.27
N ALA A 84 14.75 6.39 -0.94
CA ALA A 84 13.78 7.13 -0.14
C ALA A 84 14.37 8.50 0.21
N GLU A 85 13.71 9.56 -0.25
CA GLU A 85 14.05 10.96 0.07
C GLU A 85 13.56 11.32 1.47
N SER A 86 12.35 10.85 1.82
CA SER A 86 11.80 11.01 3.16
C SER A 86 10.75 9.95 3.48
N VAL A 87 10.56 9.70 4.77
CA VAL A 87 9.47 8.89 5.32
C VAL A 87 8.93 9.61 6.55
N ARG A 88 7.62 9.84 6.60
CA ARG A 88 6.91 10.37 7.76
C ARG A 88 5.95 9.30 8.26
N ILE A 89 6.06 8.98 9.55
CA ILE A 89 5.21 8.02 10.24
C ILE A 89 4.38 8.80 11.25
N ASN A 90 3.07 8.63 11.19
CA ASN A 90 2.14 9.23 12.14
C ASN A 90 1.37 8.14 12.86
N ASN A 91 1.64 7.95 14.15
CA ASN A 91 0.90 7.06 15.05
C ASN A 91 0.69 5.63 14.49
N VAL A 92 1.72 5.05 13.86
CA VAL A 92 1.67 3.67 13.38
C VAL A 92 2.39 2.79 14.40
N GLY A 93 1.71 1.76 14.90
CA GLY A 93 2.25 0.92 15.98
C GLY A 93 2.59 1.70 17.24
N GLY A 94 1.92 2.84 17.48
CA GLY A 94 2.20 3.71 18.61
C GLY A 94 3.44 4.59 18.47
N PHE A 95 4.02 4.72 17.28
CA PHE A 95 5.19 5.57 17.01
C PHE A 95 4.87 6.69 16.01
N THR A 96 5.45 7.86 16.24
CA THR A 96 5.42 9.01 15.33
C THR A 96 6.85 9.50 15.12
N GLY A 97 7.27 9.65 13.87
CA GLY A 97 8.65 10.05 13.54
C GLY A 97 8.87 10.32 12.07
N SER A 98 10.10 10.71 11.73
CA SER A 98 10.49 10.99 10.36
C SER A 98 11.92 10.59 10.05
N TYR A 99 12.13 10.21 8.81
CA TYR A 99 13.42 10.07 8.15
C TYR A 99 13.48 11.08 6.99
N THR A 100 14.63 11.72 6.82
CA THR A 100 14.95 12.58 5.67
C THR A 100 16.39 12.30 5.26
N ALA A 101 16.62 12.01 3.97
CA ALA A 101 17.94 11.76 3.45
C ALA A 101 18.88 12.96 3.68
N GLY A 102 20.13 12.69 4.06
CA GLY A 102 21.18 13.70 4.22
C GLY A 102 21.04 14.67 5.40
N VAL A 103 20.10 14.45 6.32
CA VAL A 103 19.94 15.30 7.51
C VAL A 103 20.72 14.77 8.72
N ASN A 104 20.87 13.45 8.83
CA ASN A 104 21.53 12.78 9.96
C ASN A 104 22.67 11.90 9.43
N ASP A 105 23.91 12.39 9.46
CA ASP A 105 25.08 11.68 8.93
C ASP A 105 25.39 10.37 9.68
N GLU A 106 24.87 10.22 10.90
CA GLU A 106 25.00 9.01 11.73
C GLU A 106 23.94 7.94 11.41
N ALA A 107 22.81 8.34 10.80
CA ALA A 107 21.74 7.42 10.46
C ALA A 107 22.00 6.76 9.11
N GLN A 108 21.84 5.44 9.03
CA GLN A 108 21.91 4.75 7.75
C GLN A 108 20.79 5.26 6.83
N ALA A 109 21.12 5.45 5.56
CA ALA A 109 20.12 5.75 4.54
C ALA A 109 19.05 4.65 4.50
N ALA A 110 17.78 5.07 4.38
CA ALA A 110 16.68 4.14 4.18
C ALA A 110 16.88 3.40 2.85
N GLN A 111 16.64 2.10 2.89
CA GLN A 111 16.76 1.21 1.73
C GLN A 111 15.42 1.13 1.01
N VAL A 112 15.46 1.09 -0.31
CA VAL A 112 14.28 0.89 -1.15
C VAL A 112 14.55 -0.21 -2.16
N ASP A 113 13.74 -1.26 -2.10
CA ASP A 113 13.73 -2.36 -3.07
C ASP A 113 12.36 -2.42 -3.76
N MET A 114 12.29 -3.18 -4.86
CA MET A 114 11.03 -3.48 -5.54
C MET A 114 10.91 -4.95 -5.91
N ALA A 115 9.73 -5.51 -5.66
CA ALA A 115 9.28 -6.78 -6.22
C ALA A 115 8.02 -6.50 -7.05
N GLY A 116 8.11 -6.66 -8.38
CA GLY A 116 7.02 -6.30 -9.29
C GLY A 116 6.61 -4.83 -9.14
N ARG A 117 5.42 -4.58 -8.60
CA ARG A 117 4.88 -3.23 -8.30
C ARG A 117 4.92 -2.86 -6.82
N THR A 118 5.47 -3.73 -5.98
CA THR A 118 5.56 -3.55 -4.54
C THR A 118 6.87 -2.88 -4.19
N TYR A 119 6.81 -1.65 -3.67
CA TYR A 119 7.93 -1.03 -2.98
C TYR A 119 8.14 -1.71 -1.63
N ASP A 120 9.39 -1.99 -1.27
CA ASP A 120 9.81 -2.38 0.07
C ASP A 120 10.77 -1.31 0.59
N ILE A 121 10.31 -0.51 1.55
CA ILE A 121 11.02 0.65 2.09
C ILE A 121 11.34 0.36 3.55
N SER A 122 12.61 0.33 3.91
CA SER A 122 13.04 0.04 5.28
C SER A 122 14.10 1.02 5.78
N GLY A 123 14.13 1.26 7.10
CA GLY A 123 15.07 2.20 7.69
C GLY A 123 14.78 2.52 9.14
N SER A 124 15.36 3.62 9.61
CA SER A 124 15.12 4.17 10.94
C SER A 124 14.64 5.61 10.84
N ALA A 125 13.72 6.01 11.71
CA ALA A 125 13.16 7.34 11.81
C ALA A 125 13.33 7.88 13.23
N ASP A 126 13.60 9.18 13.35
CA ASP A 126 13.65 9.85 14.64
C ASP A 126 12.27 10.38 15.01
N GLY A 127 11.91 10.24 16.28
CA GLY A 127 10.53 10.45 16.69
C GLY A 127 10.31 10.29 18.19
N PHE A 128 9.14 9.77 18.53
CA PHE A 128 8.70 9.48 19.88
C PHE A 128 7.67 8.35 19.88
N ASN A 129 7.55 7.66 21.00
CA ASN A 129 6.42 6.78 21.25
C ASN A 129 5.23 7.64 21.72
N THR A 130 4.04 7.36 21.20
CA THR A 130 2.82 8.13 21.42
C THR A 130 2.33 8.10 22.88
N ASP A 131 2.73 7.07 23.64
CA ASP A 131 2.52 6.97 25.09
C ASP A 131 3.47 7.86 25.91
N LYS A 132 4.59 8.30 25.32
CA LYS A 132 5.63 9.13 25.92
C LYS A 132 6.08 10.24 24.96
N PRO A 133 5.18 11.15 24.55
CA PRO A 133 5.43 12.07 23.44
C PRO A 133 6.52 13.12 23.71
N SER A 134 6.92 13.32 24.97
CA SER A 134 8.01 14.22 25.35
C SER A 134 9.41 13.58 25.26
N LEU A 135 9.52 12.27 25.07
CA LEU A 135 10.79 11.55 25.02
C LEU A 135 11.17 11.22 23.58
N ARG A 136 12.25 11.83 23.11
CA ARG A 136 12.86 11.51 21.81
C ARG A 136 13.39 10.09 21.81
N THR A 137 13.17 9.39 20.72
CA THR A 137 13.75 8.07 20.45
C THR A 137 13.82 7.84 18.94
N SER A 138 14.49 6.78 18.53
CA SER A 138 14.52 6.33 17.14
C SER A 138 13.72 5.03 17.03
N GLY A 139 13.00 4.87 15.93
CA GLY A 139 12.21 3.68 15.62
C GLY A 139 12.57 3.11 14.26
N THR A 140 12.51 1.79 14.13
CA THR A 140 12.71 1.11 12.85
C THR A 140 11.38 0.98 12.11
N PHE A 141 11.41 1.06 10.79
CA PHE A 141 10.24 0.87 9.95
C PHE A 141 10.53 -0.09 8.79
N ALA A 142 9.49 -0.81 8.39
CA ALA A 142 9.42 -1.56 7.14
C ALA A 142 8.03 -1.32 6.52
N ILE A 143 8.00 -0.77 5.33
CA ILE A 143 6.79 -0.37 4.60
C ILE A 143 6.79 -1.13 3.29
N ARG A 144 5.83 -2.02 3.11
CA ARG A 144 5.56 -2.68 1.84
C ARG A 144 4.29 -2.11 1.24
N VAL A 145 4.34 -1.66 -0.01
CA VAL A 145 3.21 -1.00 -0.65
C VAL A 145 3.21 -1.28 -2.15
N SER A 146 2.09 -1.80 -2.66
CA SER A 146 1.87 -1.91 -4.09
C SER A 146 0.98 -0.78 -4.56
N CYS A 147 1.58 0.08 -5.38
CA CYS A 147 0.87 0.82 -6.41
C CYS A 147 0.55 -0.15 -7.58
#